data_AF-A0A838WYU7-F1
#
_entry.id   AF-A0A838WYU7-F1
#
_cell.length_a   1.000
_cell.length_b   1.000
_cell.length_c   1.000
_cell.angle_alpha   90.00
_cell.angle_beta   90.00
_cell.angle_gamma   90.00
#
_symmetry.space_group_name_H-M   'P 1'
#
loop_
_entity.id
_entity.type
_entity.pdbx_description
1 polymer ?
#
loop_
_entity_poly.entity_id
_entity_poly.type
_entity_poly.pdbx_seq_one_letter_code
_entity_poly.pdbx_strand_id
1 'polypeptide(L)'
;MKAARSIHFPTMIFFVIFIVTHVALVLLTGMRRNLNAMFAAQGDVDPATYATDWTGTLVFLGALAVIALAWFAARPMVVAPLARLTGTVSNR
;
A
#
# COMPACT_ATOMS: atom_id res chain seq x y z
N MET A 1 17.70 -11.54 -18.65
CA MET A 1 17.62 -10.08 -18.34
C MET A 1 16.74 -9.29 -19.31
N LYS A 2 16.86 -9.42 -20.64
CA LYS A 2 16.06 -8.63 -21.60
C LYS A 2 14.53 -8.87 -21.50
N ALA A 3 14.10 -10.12 -21.44
CA ALA A 3 12.68 -10.47 -21.35
C ALA A 3 12.01 -9.94 -20.07
N ALA A 4 12.64 -10.15 -18.92
CA ALA A 4 12.13 -9.67 -17.63
C ALA A 4 11.90 -8.15 -17.62
N ARG A 5 12.86 -7.36 -18.15
CA ARG A 5 12.70 -5.89 -18.25
C ARG A 5 11.59 -5.51 -19.23
N SER A 6 11.50 -6.20 -20.36
CA SER A 6 10.50 -5.94 -21.40
C SER A 6 9.07 -6.20 -20.93
N ILE A 7 8.87 -7.15 -20.01
CA ILE A 7 7.55 -7.45 -19.42
C ILE A 7 7.31 -6.54 -18.21
N HIS A 8 8.31 -6.35 -17.36
CA HIS A 8 8.16 -5.55 -16.14
C HIS A 8 7.74 -4.12 -16.43
N PHE A 9 8.35 -3.44 -17.42
CA PHE A 9 8.02 -2.05 -17.75
C PHE A 9 6.53 -1.83 -18.10
N PRO A 10 5.92 -2.53 -19.08
CA PRO A 10 4.50 -2.38 -19.36
C PRO A 10 3.62 -2.85 -18.19
N THR A 11 4.03 -3.87 -17.43
CA THR A 11 3.30 -4.27 -16.21
C THR A 11 3.29 -3.16 -15.17
N MET A 12 4.38 -2.40 -15.00
CA MET A 12 4.41 -1.27 -14.07
C MET A 12 3.45 -0.15 -14.51
N ILE A 13 3.33 0.11 -15.81
CA ILE A 13 2.35 1.08 -16.34
C ILE A 13 0.92 0.62 -16.04
N PHE A 14 0.59 -0.64 -16.38
CA PHE A 14 -0.72 -1.22 -16.07
C PHE A 14 -1.01 -1.16 -14.57
N PHE A 15 -0.03 -1.49 -13.73
CA PHE A 15 -0.17 -1.47 -12.28
C PHE A 15 -0.48 -0.08 -11.74
N VAL A 16 0.19 0.96 -12.26
CA VAL A 16 -0.11 2.36 -11.88
C VAL A 16 -1.53 2.76 -12.28
N ILE A 17 -1.95 2.45 -13.51
CA ILE A 17 -3.33 2.72 -13.97
C ILE A 17 -4.34 1.99 -13.08
N PHE A 18 -4.09 0.71 -12.80
CA PHE A 18 -4.92 -0.11 -11.93
C PHE A 18 -5.06 0.52 -10.54
N ILE A 19 -3.96 0.96 -9.91
CA ILE A 19 -4.01 1.61 -8.60
C ILE A 19 -4.89 2.86 -8.63
N VAL A 20 -4.71 3.72 -9.64
CA VAL A 20 -5.50 4.95 -9.77
C VAL A 20 -6.99 4.63 -9.89
N THR A 21 -7.36 3.73 -10.80
CA THR A 21 -8.75 3.31 -10.97
C THR A 21 -9.31 2.66 -9.72
N HIS A 22 -8.55 1.76 -9.08
CA HIS A 22 -8.98 1.05 -7.89
C HIS A 22 -9.27 2.00 -6.71
N VAL A 23 -8.35 2.93 -6.42
CA VAL A 23 -8.53 3.93 -5.37
C VAL A 23 -9.69 4.87 -5.70
N ALA A 24 -9.83 5.27 -6.98
CA ALA A 24 -10.98 6.07 -7.41
C ALA A 24 -12.30 5.35 -7.16
N LEU A 25 -12.39 4.04 -7.46
CA LEU A 25 -13.58 3.25 -7.16
C LEU A 25 -13.90 3.24 -5.66
N VAL A 26 -12.90 3.06 -4.79
CA VAL A 26 -13.09 3.12 -3.33
C VAL A 26 -13.72 4.45 -2.91
N LEU A 27 -13.21 5.58 -3.43
CA LEU A 27 -13.71 6.90 -3.10
C LEU A 27 -15.12 7.16 -3.66
N LEU A 28 -15.35 6.82 -4.92
CA LEU A 28 -16.58 7.10 -5.65
C LEU A 28 -17.76 6.20 -5.25
N THR A 29 -17.50 4.99 -4.75
CA THR A 29 -18.56 4.03 -4.37
C THR A 29 -18.88 4.03 -2.87
N GLY A 30 -18.31 4.96 -2.10
CA GLY A 30 -18.54 5.09 -0.67
C GLY A 30 -17.29 4.77 0.15
N MET A 31 -16.35 5.72 0.17
CA MET A 31 -15.05 5.62 0.86
C MET A 31 -15.13 4.98 2.25
N ARG A 32 -16.01 5.50 3.13
CA ARG A 32 -16.09 5.06 4.53
C ARG A 32 -16.55 3.62 4.66
N ARG A 33 -17.56 3.19 3.89
CA ARG A 33 -18.03 1.81 3.88
C ARG A 33 -16.93 0.86 3.40
N ASN A 34 -16.29 1.20 2.28
CA ASN A 34 -15.24 0.38 1.70
C ASN A 34 -14.01 0.24 2.63
N LEU A 35 -13.54 1.34 3.22
CA LEU A 35 -12.39 1.31 4.13
C LEU A 35 -12.70 0.59 5.44
N ASN A 36 -13.92 0.70 5.97
CA ASN A 36 -14.34 -0.06 7.15
C ASN A 36 -14.41 -1.57 6.87
N ALA A 37 -14.87 -1.97 5.69
CA ALA A 37 -14.84 -3.38 5.27
C ALA A 37 -13.41 -3.94 5.19
N MET A 38 -12.48 -3.18 4.60
CA MET A 38 -11.11 -3.65 4.37
C MET A 38 -10.21 -3.56 5.62
N PHE A 39 -10.33 -2.50 6.42
CA PHE A 39 -9.39 -2.17 7.50
C PHE A 39 -9.97 -2.26 8.91
N ALA A 40 -11.30 -2.32 9.07
CA ALA A 40 -11.95 -2.49 10.37
C ALA A 40 -12.75 -3.80 10.49
N ALA A 41 -12.75 -4.63 9.45
CA ALA A 41 -13.51 -5.89 9.38
C ALA A 41 -15.02 -5.72 9.67
N GLN A 42 -15.59 -4.57 9.30
CA GLN A 42 -17.00 -4.25 9.47
C GLN A 42 -17.77 -4.40 8.15
N GLY A 43 -18.99 -4.95 8.18
CA GLY A 43 -19.78 -5.13 6.96
C GLY A 43 -21.28 -4.93 7.20
N ASP A 44 -21.88 -4.04 6.42
CA ASP A 44 -23.30 -3.71 6.42
C ASP A 44 -23.75 -3.38 4.98
N VAL A 45 -25.01 -3.66 4.69
CA VAL A 45 -25.70 -3.33 3.44
C VAL A 45 -26.13 -1.87 3.40
N ASP A 46 -26.51 -1.29 4.55
CA ASP A 46 -26.93 0.10 4.68
C ASP A 46 -25.72 1.05 4.71
N PRO A 47 -25.55 1.95 3.71
CA PRO A 47 -24.48 2.94 3.73
C PRO A 47 -24.57 3.95 4.89
N ALA A 48 -25.77 4.17 5.45
CA ALA A 48 -25.99 5.16 6.51
C ALA A 48 -25.30 4.78 7.83
N THR A 49 -25.11 3.48 8.08
CA THR A 49 -24.37 2.95 9.25
C THR A 49 -22.97 3.56 9.38
N TYR A 50 -22.33 3.92 8.27
CA TYR A 50 -20.96 4.46 8.24
C TYR A 50 -20.89 5.99 8.18
N ALA A 51 -22.01 6.70 8.35
CA ALA A 51 -22.07 8.15 8.21
C ALA A 51 -21.19 8.90 9.23
N THR A 52 -20.87 8.28 10.36
CA THR A 52 -19.97 8.82 11.40
C THR A 52 -18.80 7.91 11.73
N ASP A 53 -18.69 6.74 11.08
CA ASP A 53 -17.62 5.78 11.36
C ASP A 53 -16.38 6.02 10.48
N TRP A 54 -15.30 6.44 11.13
CA TRP A 54 -14.00 6.72 10.51
C TRP A 54 -12.94 5.68 10.87
N THR A 55 -13.31 4.62 11.58
CA THR A 55 -12.37 3.65 12.15
C THR A 55 -11.48 3.05 11.08
N GLY A 56 -12.05 2.45 10.03
CA GLY A 56 -11.30 1.87 8.92
C GLY A 56 -10.45 2.87 8.16
N THR A 57 -10.90 4.12 8.04
CA THR A 57 -10.11 5.20 7.42
C THR A 57 -8.87 5.53 8.26
N LEU A 58 -9.01 5.65 9.58
CA LEU A 58 -7.88 5.93 10.47
C LEU A 58 -6.89 4.77 10.51
N VAL A 59 -7.37 3.53 10.53
CA VAL A 59 -6.53 2.33 10.44
C VAL A 59 -5.79 2.27 9.10
N PHE A 60 -6.45 2.60 7.99
CA PHE A 60 -5.81 2.71 6.68
C PHE A 60 -4.69 3.76 6.65
N LEU A 61 -4.92 4.96 7.21
CA LEU A 61 -3.89 5.99 7.31
C LEU A 61 -2.71 5.55 8.17
N GLY A 62 -2.97 4.85 9.28
CA GLY A 62 -1.93 4.23 10.10
C GLY A 62 -1.12 3.19 9.31
N ALA A 63 -1.78 2.31 8.55
CA ALA A 63 -1.12 1.33 7.71
C ALA A 63 -0.27 1.99 6.60
N LEU A 64 -0.78 3.04 5.95
CA LEU A 64 -0.02 3.83 4.98
C LEU A 64 1.22 4.48 5.61
N ALA A 65 1.11 5.01 6.82
CA ALA A 65 2.25 5.57 7.55
C ALA A 65 3.30 4.47 7.84
N VAL A 66 2.89 3.28 8.27
CA VAL A 66 3.79 2.14 8.49
C VAL A 66 4.49 1.74 7.18
N ILE A 67 3.76 1.66 6.07
CA ILE A 67 4.34 1.34 4.74
C ILE A 67 5.34 2.42 4.31
N ALA A 68 5.01 3.70 4.48
CA ALA A 68 5.91 4.81 4.15
C ALA A 68 7.19 4.78 4.99
N LEU A 69 7.09 4.48 6.29
CA LEU A 69 8.24 4.30 7.17
C LEU A 69 9.07 3.09 6.76
N ALA A 70 8.44 1.96 6.41
CA ALA A 70 9.13 0.77 5.92
C ALA A 70 9.86 1.04 4.59
N TRP A 71 9.23 1.76 3.65
CA TRP A 71 9.88 2.20 2.41
C TRP A 71 11.10 3.08 2.70
N PHE A 72 10.97 4.04 3.62
CA PHE A 72 12.08 4.89 4.02
C PHE A 72 13.22 4.07 4.63
N ALA A 73 12.89 3.10 5.48
CA ALA A 73 13.85 2.17 6.08
C ALA A 73 14.46 1.19 5.08
N ALA A 74 13.84 0.94 3.92
CA ALA A 74 14.39 0.07 2.88
C ALA A 74 15.56 0.72 2.11
N ARG A 75 15.91 1.97 2.40
CA ARG A 75 17.05 2.66 1.77
C ARG A 75 18.38 1.96 2.13
N PRO A 76 19.36 1.90 1.20
CA PRO A 76 20.66 1.25 1.46
C PRO A 76 21.38 1.78 2.71
N MET A 77 21.23 3.07 3.03
CA MET A 77 21.82 3.68 4.23
C MET A 77 21.32 3.05 5.54
N VAL A 78 20.13 2.45 5.54
CA VAL A 78 19.53 1.81 6.71
C VAL A 78 19.72 0.29 6.65
N VAL A 79 19.49 -0.32 5.48
CA VAL A 79 19.55 -1.78 5.32
C VAL A 79 20.98 -2.32 5.30
N ALA A 80 21.93 -1.62 4.67
CA ALA A 80 23.30 -2.13 4.51
C ALA A 80 24.07 -2.29 5.83
N PRO A 81 24.00 -1.36 6.81
CA PRO A 81 24.60 -1.56 8.12
C PRO A 81 24.02 -2.77 8.87
N LEU A 82 22.70 -2.98 8.82
CA LEU A 82 22.04 -4.13 9.44
C LEU A 82 22.45 -5.44 8.78
N ALA A 83 22.50 -5.48 7.45
CA ALA A 83 22.93 -6.66 6.70
C ALA A 83 24.41 -7.04 6.93
N ARG A 84 25.26 -6.07 7.31
CA ARG A 84 26.67 -6.33 7.66
C ARG A 84 26.84 -7.10 8.97
N LEU A 85 25.83 -7.11 9.85
CA LEU A 85 25.85 -7.91 11.08
C LEU A 85 25.78 -9.42 10.79
N THR A 86 25.23 -9.81 9.64
CA THR A 86 25.05 -11.21 9.24
C THR A 86 26.10 -11.71 8.25
N GLY A 87 27.01 -10.85 7.78
CA GLY A 87 28.06 -11.21 6.82
C GLY A 87 28.62 -10.01 6.03
N THR A 88 29.57 -10.25 5.13
CA THR A 88 30.19 -9.19 4.32
C THR A 88 29.29 -8.75 3.16
N VAL A 89 28.81 -7.49 3.18
CA VAL A 89 27.97 -6.91 2.12
C VAL A 89 28.78 -5.94 1.27
N SER A 90 28.90 -6.22 -0.04
CA SER A 90 29.57 -5.38 -1.03
C SER A 90 28.56 -4.51 -1.78
N ASN A 91 28.79 -3.19 -1.83
CA ASN A 91 28.07 -2.27 -2.73
C ASN A 91 28.67 -2.42 -4.14
N ARG A 92 28.12 -3.29 -4.97
CA ARG A 92 28.42 -3.35 -6.41
C ARG A 92 27.13 -3.16 -7.19
#